data_AF-A0A842PDN4-F1
#
_entry.id   AF-A0A842PDN4-F1
#
_cell.length_a   1.000
_cell.length_b   1.000
_cell.length_c   1.000
_cell.angle_alpha   90.00
_cell.angle_beta   90.00
_cell.angle_gamma   90.00
#
_symmetry.space_group_name_H-M   'P 1'
#
loop_
_entity.id
_entity.type
_entity.pdbx_description
1 polymer ?
#
loop_
_entity_poly.entity_id
_entity_poly.type
_entity_poly.pdbx_seq_one_letter_code
_entity_poly.pdbx_strand_id
1 'polypeptide(L)'
;PGGDSKQPHLDEPRWLALQRRDYRYDRGRHRGRWLNIFPAAFRVMINTPIGGILRIPRETPNAVTIDDTIVAWIVRDEDELDLVKGLARLTGFRRREGQRDGEYEVFARVYAPVQGVRRELVEMLGPYERRHGRPGEPPWWNLFPNPIPPMDLLDRLPNRLNVPIEDGIGYHH
;
A
#
# COMPACT_ATOMS: atom_id res chain seq x y z
N PRO A 1 48.71 15.23 -2.09
CA PRO A 1 47.66 14.97 -1.08
C PRO A 1 46.36 15.69 -1.48
N GLY A 2 45.55 15.07 -2.35
CA GLY A 2 44.24 15.56 -2.75
C GLY A 2 43.19 14.60 -2.22
N GLY A 3 42.47 15.01 -1.19
CA GLY A 3 41.43 14.20 -0.56
C GLY A 3 40.13 14.29 -1.35
N ASP A 4 39.77 13.17 -1.98
CA ASP A 4 38.45 12.93 -2.55
C ASP A 4 37.40 13.02 -1.44
N SER A 5 36.71 14.16 -1.39
CA SER A 5 35.58 14.37 -0.49
C SER A 5 34.36 13.72 -1.14
N LYS A 6 34.10 12.45 -0.80
CA LYS A 6 32.85 11.76 -1.17
C LYS A 6 31.66 12.63 -0.78
N GLN A 7 30.96 13.15 -1.78
CA GLN A 7 29.65 13.78 -1.61
C GLN A 7 28.73 12.77 -0.90
N PRO A 8 28.00 13.16 0.16
CA PRO A 8 27.01 12.26 0.75
C PRO A 8 25.89 12.05 -0.27
N HIS A 9 25.69 10.78 -0.63
CA HIS A 9 24.63 10.28 -1.49
C HIS A 9 23.27 10.90 -1.11
N LEU A 10 22.60 11.54 -2.07
CA LEU A 10 21.26 12.09 -1.93
C LEU A 10 20.15 11.04 -2.13
N ASP A 11 20.46 9.73 -2.15
CA ASP A 11 19.55 8.72 -2.71
C ASP A 11 18.96 7.69 -1.74
N GLU A 12 19.00 7.91 -0.43
CA GLU A 12 18.13 7.16 0.47
C GLU A 12 17.37 8.12 1.38
N PRO A 13 16.07 8.34 1.14
CA PRO A 13 15.32 9.25 2.00
C PRO A 13 15.28 8.67 3.41
N ARG A 14 15.59 9.50 4.42
CA ARG A 14 15.79 9.09 5.82
C ARG A 14 14.64 8.27 6.42
N TRP A 15 13.43 8.40 5.90
CA TRP A 15 12.29 7.58 6.30
C TRP A 15 12.46 6.10 5.94
N LEU A 16 13.14 5.78 4.83
CA LEU A 16 13.42 4.41 4.39
C LEU A 16 14.36 3.68 5.38
N ALA A 17 15.36 4.40 5.92
CA ALA A 17 16.27 3.86 6.93
C ALA A 17 15.59 3.65 8.30
N LEU A 18 14.70 4.57 8.68
CA LEU A 18 13.89 4.44 9.91
C LEU A 18 12.91 3.27 9.80
N GLN A 19 12.23 3.14 8.65
CA GLN A 19 11.31 2.03 8.38
C GLN A 19 12.03 0.67 8.36
N ARG A 20 13.22 0.59 7.74
CA ARG A 20 14.07 -0.62 7.76
C ARG A 20 14.56 -1.00 9.16
N ARG A 21 14.77 -0.02 10.05
CA ARG A 21 15.19 -0.24 11.44
C ARG A 21 14.04 -0.78 12.28
N ASP A 22 12.87 -0.15 12.18
CA ASP A 22 11.71 -0.48 12.98
C ASP A 22 11.10 -1.84 12.53
N TYR A 23 11.29 -2.20 11.25
CA TYR A 23 10.94 -3.50 10.65
C TYR A 23 11.56 -4.74 11.32
N ARG A 24 12.79 -4.65 11.86
CA ARG A 24 13.44 -5.83 12.46
C ARG A 24 12.85 -6.24 13.81
N TYR A 25 12.06 -5.37 14.44
CA TYR A 25 11.63 -5.53 15.83
C TYR A 25 10.20 -6.04 15.99
N ASP A 26 9.36 -6.06 14.95
CA ASP A 26 7.91 -6.29 15.10
C ASP A 26 7.33 -7.55 14.43
N ARG A 27 8.09 -8.66 14.43
CA ARG A 27 7.59 -10.01 14.08
C ARG A 27 6.55 -10.58 15.08
N GLY A 28 5.95 -9.75 15.94
CA GLY A 28 5.30 -10.19 17.18
C GLY A 28 3.80 -9.91 17.36
N ARG A 29 3.16 -9.02 16.59
CA ARG A 29 1.75 -8.63 16.83
C ARG A 29 0.81 -9.02 15.69
N HIS A 30 0.58 -10.32 15.54
CA HIS A 30 -0.24 -10.94 14.49
C HIS A 30 -1.71 -11.19 14.89
N ARG A 31 -2.47 -10.15 15.24
CA ARG A 31 -3.93 -10.26 15.34
C ARG A 31 -4.59 -9.22 14.43
N GLY A 32 -5.35 -9.69 13.45
CA GLY A 32 -6.15 -8.84 12.56
C GLY A 32 -5.38 -8.05 11.49
N ARG A 33 -4.11 -8.36 11.18
CA ARG A 33 -3.34 -7.60 10.17
C ARG A 33 -4.07 -7.50 8.83
N TRP A 34 -4.62 -8.62 8.35
CA TRP A 34 -5.37 -8.65 7.10
C TRP A 34 -6.59 -7.74 7.11
N LEU A 35 -7.22 -7.60 8.28
CA LEU A 35 -8.39 -6.76 8.52
C LEU A 35 -8.06 -5.29 8.82
N ASN A 36 -6.79 -4.96 9.06
CA ASN A 36 -6.36 -3.62 9.43
C ASN A 36 -5.56 -2.97 8.30
N ILE A 37 -4.51 -3.62 7.83
CA ILE A 37 -3.57 -3.07 6.84
C ILE A 37 -4.22 -2.94 5.47
N PHE A 38 -4.83 -4.00 4.95
CA PHE A 38 -5.33 -3.99 3.56
C PHE A 38 -6.54 -3.09 3.35
N PRO A 39 -7.50 -3.00 4.29
CA PRO A 39 -8.55 -1.99 4.21
C PRO A 39 -8.00 -0.56 4.29
N ALA A 40 -6.99 -0.30 5.13
CA ALA A 40 -6.34 1.01 5.21
C ALA A 40 -5.57 1.34 3.93
N ALA A 41 -4.79 0.39 3.39
CA ALA A 41 -4.07 0.53 2.14
C ALA A 41 -5.03 0.79 0.98
N PHE A 42 -6.14 0.04 0.90
CA PHE A 42 -7.17 0.27 -0.11
C PHE A 42 -7.79 1.67 0.02
N ARG A 43 -8.08 2.12 1.26
CA ARG A 43 -8.59 3.47 1.52
C ARG A 43 -7.62 4.54 1.04
N VAL A 44 -6.32 4.38 1.27
CA VAL A 44 -5.30 5.29 0.74
C VAL A 44 -5.33 5.25 -0.79
N MET A 45 -5.26 4.05 -1.38
CA MET A 45 -5.24 3.88 -2.83
C MET A 45 -6.44 4.54 -3.51
N ILE A 46 -7.68 4.37 -3.03
CA ILE A 46 -8.85 5.03 -3.65
C ILE A 46 -8.86 6.56 -3.49
N ASN A 47 -8.15 7.09 -2.48
CA ASN A 47 -8.00 8.54 -2.26
C ASN A 47 -6.74 9.12 -2.92
N THR A 48 -5.86 8.29 -3.48
CA THR A 48 -4.70 8.77 -4.24
C THR A 48 -5.20 9.47 -5.52
N PRO A 49 -4.75 10.70 -5.80
CA PRO A 49 -5.11 11.42 -7.03
C PRO A 49 -4.68 10.67 -8.29
N ILE A 50 -5.35 10.95 -9.41
CA ILE A 50 -4.90 10.49 -10.73
C ILE A 50 -3.49 11.04 -10.99
N GLY A 51 -2.61 10.20 -11.54
CA GLY A 51 -1.19 10.50 -11.73
C GLY A 51 -0.31 10.06 -10.56
N GLY A 52 -0.87 9.78 -9.38
CA GLY A 52 -0.12 9.32 -8.22
C GLY A 52 0.64 8.02 -8.47
N ILE A 53 1.82 7.88 -7.87
CA ILE A 53 2.73 6.75 -8.09
C ILE A 53 2.76 5.85 -6.86
N LEU A 54 2.44 4.58 -7.06
CA LEU A 54 2.54 3.51 -6.07
C LEU A 54 3.74 2.63 -6.44
N ARG A 55 4.65 2.42 -5.48
CA ARG A 55 5.79 1.51 -5.62
C ARG A 55 5.50 0.25 -4.83
N ILE A 56 5.38 -0.88 -5.53
CA ILE A 56 5.17 -2.19 -4.92
C ILE A 56 6.49 -2.98 -5.04
N PRO A 57 7.00 -3.58 -3.95
CA PRO A 57 8.27 -4.30 -4.00
C PRO A 57 8.15 -5.57 -4.85
N ARG A 58 9.26 -6.01 -5.44
CA ARG A 58 9.35 -7.27 -6.20
C ARG A 58 9.56 -8.48 -5.30
N GLU A 59 10.28 -8.27 -4.21
CA GLU A 59 10.65 -9.30 -3.26
C GLU A 59 10.08 -8.93 -1.89
N THR A 60 9.62 -9.95 -1.18
CA THR A 60 9.12 -9.82 0.18
C THR A 60 10.15 -10.40 1.16
N PRO A 61 10.29 -9.82 2.36
CA PRO A 61 9.47 -8.72 2.87
C PRO A 61 10.05 -7.34 2.56
N ASN A 62 9.20 -6.40 2.11
CA ASN A 62 9.63 -5.02 1.82
C ASN A 62 8.43 -4.05 1.83
N ALA A 63 8.70 -2.74 1.83
CA ALA A 63 7.70 -1.70 1.93
C ALA A 63 6.99 -1.42 0.59
N VAL A 64 5.69 -1.17 0.65
CA VAL A 64 4.93 -0.48 -0.39
C VAL A 64 4.85 0.99 -0.01
N THR A 65 5.08 1.87 -0.98
CA THR A 65 5.14 3.33 -0.75
C THR A 65 4.35 4.08 -1.84
N ILE A 66 3.94 5.30 -1.53
CA ILE A 66 3.30 6.20 -2.50
C ILE A 66 4.12 7.49 -2.57
N ASP A 67 4.53 7.88 -3.77
CA ASP A 67 5.34 9.09 -3.99
C ASP A 67 4.61 10.34 -3.49
N ASP A 68 5.39 11.34 -3.05
CA ASP A 68 4.90 12.61 -2.51
C ASP A 68 3.99 12.45 -1.26
N THR A 69 4.05 11.29 -0.61
CA THR A 69 3.39 11.02 0.68
C THR A 69 4.36 10.41 1.67
N ILE A 70 3.97 10.39 2.95
CA ILE A 70 4.65 9.62 3.99
C ILE A 70 4.00 8.24 4.20
N VAL A 71 3.10 7.84 3.31
CA VAL A 71 2.43 6.55 3.41
C VAL A 71 3.41 5.43 3.06
N ALA A 72 3.57 4.51 4.00
CA ALA A 72 4.24 3.26 3.77
C ALA A 72 3.63 2.14 4.62
N TRP A 73 3.73 0.91 4.13
CA TRP A 73 3.42 -0.31 4.89
C TRP A 73 4.23 -1.47 4.36
N ILE A 74 4.45 -2.50 5.17
CA ILE A 74 5.22 -3.66 4.74
C ILE A 74 4.33 -4.70 4.07
N VAL A 75 4.85 -5.34 3.05
CA VAL A 75 4.32 -6.59 2.51
C VAL A 75 5.27 -7.70 2.95
N ARG A 76 4.73 -8.70 3.67
CA ARG A 76 5.55 -9.68 4.40
C ARG A 76 5.83 -10.94 3.61
N ASP A 77 4.90 -11.35 2.77
CA ASP A 77 4.92 -12.60 2.03
C ASP A 77 4.24 -12.44 0.67
N GLU A 78 4.36 -13.47 -0.17
CA GLU A 78 3.82 -13.49 -1.53
C GLU A 78 2.30 -13.32 -1.56
N ASP A 79 1.59 -13.85 -0.56
CA ASP A 79 0.13 -13.73 -0.45
C ASP A 79 -0.28 -12.27 -0.23
N GLU A 80 0.39 -11.56 0.68
CA GLU A 80 0.18 -10.11 0.89
C GLU A 80 0.57 -9.31 -0.38
N LEU A 81 1.64 -9.72 -1.06
CA LEU A 81 2.12 -9.06 -2.27
C LEU A 81 1.10 -9.14 -3.40
N ASP A 82 0.57 -10.34 -3.62
CA ASP A 82 -0.44 -10.59 -4.64
C ASP A 82 -1.74 -9.84 -4.33
N LEU A 83 -2.15 -9.80 -3.05
CA LEU A 83 -3.30 -9.00 -2.64
C LEU A 83 -3.08 -7.52 -2.93
N VAL A 84 -1.93 -6.94 -2.58
CA VAL A 84 -1.63 -5.53 -2.84
C VAL A 84 -1.64 -5.22 -4.34
N LYS A 85 -1.08 -6.11 -5.18
CA LYS A 85 -1.13 -5.96 -6.65
C LYS A 85 -2.57 -6.01 -7.17
N GLY A 86 -3.40 -6.90 -6.61
CA GLY A 86 -4.83 -6.97 -6.90
C GLY A 86 -5.56 -5.68 -6.53
N LEU A 87 -5.38 -5.19 -5.30
CA LEU A 87 -5.97 -3.93 -4.82
C LEU A 87 -5.53 -2.74 -5.67
N ALA A 88 -4.26 -2.66 -6.07
CA ALA A 88 -3.76 -1.61 -6.94
C ALA A 88 -4.50 -1.61 -8.29
N ARG A 89 -4.67 -2.78 -8.93
CA ARG A 89 -5.40 -2.89 -10.20
C ARG A 89 -6.86 -2.50 -10.05
N LEU A 90 -7.50 -3.01 -9.00
CA LEU A 90 -8.90 -2.78 -8.66
C LEU A 90 -9.19 -1.31 -8.36
N THR A 91 -8.21 -0.60 -7.81
CA THR A 91 -8.32 0.83 -7.58
C THR A 91 -7.95 1.63 -8.82
N GLY A 92 -7.50 1.05 -9.93
CA GLY A 92 -7.23 1.80 -11.17
C GLY A 92 -5.78 2.26 -11.32
N PHE A 93 -4.87 1.69 -10.53
CA PHE A 93 -3.45 1.75 -10.84
C PHE A 93 -3.11 0.80 -11.99
N ARG A 94 -2.14 1.22 -12.81
CA ARG A 94 -1.56 0.41 -13.88
C ARG A 94 -0.05 0.42 -13.77
N ARG A 95 0.54 -0.75 -14.00
CA ARG A 95 1.99 -0.92 -14.03
C ARG A 95 2.56 -0.05 -15.15
N ARG A 96 3.59 0.73 -14.88
CA ARG A 96 4.35 1.43 -15.91
C ARG A 96 5.34 0.46 -16.55
N GLU A 97 5.19 0.24 -17.86
CA GLU A 97 6.16 -0.54 -18.63
C GLU A 97 7.46 0.25 -18.80
N GLY A 98 8.61 -0.43 -18.79
CA GLY A 98 9.93 0.20 -18.96
C GLY A 98 10.52 0.89 -17.73
N GLN A 99 9.71 1.30 -16.74
CA GLN A 99 10.20 1.91 -15.49
C GLN A 99 10.45 0.81 -14.44
N ARG A 100 11.57 0.11 -14.56
CA ARG A 100 12.05 -0.84 -13.54
C ARG A 100 12.99 -0.09 -12.59
N ASP A 101 12.47 0.30 -11.45
CA ASP A 101 13.27 0.86 -10.36
C ASP A 101 13.83 -0.29 -9.52
N GLY A 102 14.79 -1.04 -10.09
CA GLY A 102 15.49 -2.17 -9.46
C GLY A 102 14.60 -3.13 -8.66
N GLU A 103 14.45 -2.84 -7.37
CA GLU A 103 13.71 -3.59 -6.36
C GLU A 103 12.18 -3.43 -6.42
N TYR A 104 11.66 -2.47 -7.19
CA TYR A 104 10.24 -2.12 -7.23
C TYR A 104 9.59 -2.30 -8.60
N GLU A 105 8.30 -2.56 -8.56
CA GLU A 105 7.36 -2.36 -9.66
C GLU A 105 6.65 -1.03 -9.46
N VAL A 106 6.72 -0.16 -10.47
CA VAL A 106 6.10 1.17 -10.44
C VAL A 106 4.71 1.11 -11.06
N PHE A 107 3.72 1.62 -10.33
CA PHE A 107 2.34 1.71 -10.75
C PHE A 107 1.89 3.17 -10.74
N ALA A 108 1.21 3.61 -11.79
CA ALA A 108 0.60 4.93 -11.84
C ALA A 108 -0.91 4.83 -11.79
N ARG A 109 -1.53 5.73 -11.02
CA ARG A 109 -2.97 5.85 -10.96
C ARG A 109 -3.48 6.50 -12.25
N VAL A 110 -4.25 5.77 -13.06
CA VAL A 110 -4.66 6.24 -14.40
C VAL A 110 -6.14 6.58 -14.51
N TYR A 111 -7.00 5.99 -13.66
CA TYR A 111 -8.43 6.31 -13.63
C TYR A 111 -9.04 5.96 -12.26
N ALA A 112 -10.25 6.43 -11.97
CA ALA A 112 -11.01 6.05 -10.78
C ALA A 112 -12.11 5.03 -11.16
N PRO A 113 -12.04 3.77 -10.70
CA PRO A 113 -13.04 2.77 -11.00
C PRO A 113 -14.28 2.98 -10.12
N VAL A 114 -15.45 3.10 -10.73
CA VAL A 114 -16.72 3.32 -10.01
C VAL A 114 -17.66 2.11 -10.15
N GLN A 115 -17.57 1.38 -11.25
CA GLN A 115 -18.44 0.24 -11.56
C GLN A 115 -17.71 -1.08 -11.31
N GLY A 116 -18.42 -2.11 -10.84
CA GLY A 116 -17.89 -3.48 -10.68
C GLY A 116 -16.94 -3.71 -9.50
N VAL A 117 -16.36 -2.66 -8.91
CA VAL A 117 -15.32 -2.77 -7.87
C VAL A 117 -15.73 -3.64 -6.69
N ARG A 118 -16.95 -3.49 -6.17
CA ARG A 118 -17.42 -4.26 -5.01
C ARG A 118 -17.45 -5.75 -5.30
N ARG A 119 -17.90 -6.14 -6.50
CA ARG A 119 -17.97 -7.54 -6.92
C ARG A 119 -16.56 -8.11 -7.09
N GLU A 120 -15.71 -7.40 -7.82
CA GLU A 120 -14.31 -7.80 -8.04
C GLU A 120 -13.53 -7.91 -6.72
N LEU A 121 -13.79 -7.00 -5.77
CA LEU A 121 -13.21 -7.04 -4.43
C LEU A 121 -13.59 -8.34 -3.70
N VAL A 122 -14.87 -8.70 -3.70
CA VAL A 122 -15.36 -9.92 -3.04
C VAL A 122 -14.73 -11.16 -3.66
N GLU A 123 -14.70 -11.23 -4.99
CA GLU A 123 -14.10 -12.35 -5.73
C GLU A 123 -12.59 -12.47 -5.44
N MET A 124 -11.89 -11.33 -5.39
CA MET A 124 -10.45 -11.26 -5.10
C MET A 124 -10.12 -11.63 -3.65
N LEU A 125 -10.92 -11.21 -2.66
CA LEU A 125 -10.66 -11.46 -1.25
C LEU A 125 -10.95 -12.90 -0.83
N GLY A 126 -11.89 -13.58 -1.48
CA GLY A 126 -12.36 -14.91 -1.08
C GLY A 126 -11.27 -15.97 -0.87
N PRO A 127 -10.24 -16.09 -1.74
CA PRO A 127 -9.12 -16.99 -1.50
C PRO A 127 -8.29 -16.66 -0.26
N TYR A 128 -8.06 -15.38 0.03
CA TYR A 128 -7.27 -14.94 1.18
C TYR A 128 -8.05 -15.13 2.48
N GLU A 129 -9.35 -14.79 2.48
CA GLU A 129 -10.23 -15.01 3.63
C GLU A 129 -10.29 -16.50 4.00
N ARG A 130 -10.33 -17.41 3.02
CA ARG A 130 -10.28 -18.87 3.28
C ARG A 130 -8.94 -19.35 3.84
N ARG A 131 -7.82 -18.72 3.48
CA ARG A 131 -6.47 -19.12 3.94
C ARG A 131 -6.10 -18.51 5.30
N HIS A 132 -6.50 -17.27 5.53
CA HIS A 132 -6.00 -16.43 6.62
C HIS A 132 -7.09 -15.94 7.58
N GLY A 133 -8.35 -16.08 7.19
CA GLY A 133 -9.50 -15.72 8.00
C GLY A 133 -9.63 -16.60 9.24
N ARG A 134 -10.20 -16.03 10.30
CA ARG A 134 -10.40 -16.71 11.58
C ARG A 134 -11.88 -16.87 11.90
N PRO A 135 -12.25 -17.91 12.67
CA PRO A 135 -13.62 -18.05 13.14
C PRO A 135 -14.11 -16.79 13.87
N GLY A 136 -15.29 -16.31 13.49
CA GLY A 136 -15.92 -15.12 14.09
C GLY A 136 -15.50 -13.78 13.48
N GLU A 137 -14.56 -13.75 12.52
CA GLU A 137 -14.28 -12.53 11.76
C GLU A 137 -15.46 -12.19 10.84
N PRO A 138 -15.78 -10.89 10.66
CA PRO A 138 -16.78 -10.49 9.66
C PRO A 138 -16.25 -10.80 8.26
N PRO A 139 -17.14 -10.92 7.25
CA PRO A 139 -16.70 -10.99 5.86
C PRO A 139 -15.76 -9.84 5.53
N TRP A 140 -14.56 -10.14 5.05
CA TRP A 140 -13.46 -9.17 5.00
C TRP A 140 -13.79 -7.94 4.16
N TRP A 141 -14.57 -8.12 3.08
CA TRP A 141 -15.02 -7.07 2.18
C TRP A 141 -15.86 -5.97 2.87
N ASN A 142 -16.42 -6.21 4.05
CA ASN A 142 -17.13 -5.19 4.83
C ASN A 142 -16.23 -4.06 5.35
N LEU A 143 -14.92 -4.32 5.48
CA LEU A 143 -13.98 -3.36 6.02
C LEU A 143 -13.45 -2.38 4.96
N PHE A 144 -13.67 -2.70 3.69
CA PHE A 144 -13.21 -1.91 2.56
C PHE A 144 -14.23 -0.82 2.22
N PRO A 145 -13.81 0.47 2.14
CA PRO A 145 -14.70 1.55 1.75
C PRO A 145 -15.15 1.41 0.28
N ASN A 146 -16.24 2.10 -0.07
CA ASN A 146 -16.65 2.20 -1.47
C ASN A 146 -15.66 3.07 -2.27
N PRO A 147 -15.50 2.83 -3.58
CA PRO A 147 -14.69 3.67 -4.45
C PRO A 147 -15.17 5.12 -4.46
N ILE A 148 -14.24 6.05 -4.67
CA ILE A 148 -14.51 7.47 -4.80
C ILE A 148 -14.70 7.79 -6.29
N PRO A 149 -15.81 8.43 -6.69
CA PRO A 149 -16.02 8.82 -8.08
C PRO A 149 -15.00 9.90 -8.49
N PRO A 150 -14.64 10.01 -9.78
CA PRO A 150 -13.63 10.95 -10.24
C PRO A 150 -13.87 12.42 -9.81
N MET A 151 -15.13 12.85 -9.73
CA MET A 151 -15.51 14.22 -9.35
C MET A 151 -15.24 14.56 -7.88
N ASP A 152 -15.13 13.53 -7.02
CA ASP A 152 -14.89 13.69 -5.59
C ASP A 152 -13.41 13.41 -5.22
N LEU A 153 -12.55 13.14 -6.21
CA LEU A 153 -11.12 12.99 -5.98
C LEU A 153 -10.51 14.35 -5.66
N LEU A 154 -9.70 14.38 -4.60
CA LEU A 154 -8.92 15.55 -4.22
C LEU A 154 -7.62 15.60 -5.03
N ASP A 155 -7.06 16.80 -5.20
CA ASP A 155 -5.77 17.02 -5.87
C ASP A 155 -4.57 16.45 -5.08
N ARG A 156 -4.78 16.14 -3.80
CA ARG A 156 -3.78 15.54 -2.91
C ARG A 156 -4.43 14.57 -1.94
N LEU A 157 -3.64 13.60 -1.47
CA LEU A 157 -4.08 12.69 -0.43
C LEU A 157 -4.46 13.48 0.85
N PRO A 158 -5.65 13.24 1.45
CA PRO A 158 -6.02 13.89 2.72
C PRO A 158 -4.96 13.71 3.80
N ASN A 159 -4.67 14.77 4.59
CA ASN A 159 -3.68 14.70 5.67
C ASN A 159 -3.93 13.54 6.65
N ARG A 160 -5.20 13.25 6.96
CA ARG A 160 -5.59 12.11 7.81
C ARG A 160 -5.22 10.74 7.26
N LEU A 161 -4.95 10.64 5.96
CA LEU A 161 -4.52 9.41 5.27
C LEU A 161 -3.03 9.45 4.89
N ASN A 162 -2.39 10.63 4.95
CA ASN A 162 -0.98 10.82 4.68
C ASN A 162 -0.15 10.53 5.94
N VAL A 163 -0.18 9.28 6.39
CA VAL A 163 0.55 8.76 7.56
C VAL A 163 1.04 7.34 7.27
N PRO A 164 2.12 6.85 7.92
CA PRO A 164 2.50 5.43 7.81
C PRO A 164 1.35 4.54 8.30
N ILE A 165 1.02 3.48 7.56
CA ILE A 165 -0.15 2.64 7.90
C ILE A 165 0.13 1.82 9.16
N GLU A 166 1.36 1.32 9.32
CA GLU A 166 1.73 0.47 10.45
C GLU A 166 1.80 1.26 11.77
N ASP A 167 2.20 2.53 11.74
CA ASP A 167 2.14 3.44 12.90
C ASP A 167 0.74 4.03 13.11
N GLY A 168 -0.09 4.01 12.07
CA GLY A 168 -1.44 4.57 12.03
C GLY A 168 -2.56 3.60 12.44
N ILE A 169 -2.27 2.35 12.81
CA ILE A 169 -3.29 1.38 13.32
C ILE A 169 -3.71 1.72 14.76
N GLY A 170 -4.01 2.99 15.01
CA GLY A 170 -4.66 3.53 16.19
C GLY A 170 -6.02 4.15 15.86
N TYR A 171 -6.63 3.81 14.71
CA TYR A 171 -8.00 4.27 14.41
C TYR A 171 -8.99 3.53 15.30
N HIS A 172 -9.26 4.17 16.45
CA HIS A 172 -10.46 4.01 17.24
C HIS A 172 -11.70 4.09 16.34
N HIS A 173 -12.50 3.04 16.37
CA HIS A 173 -13.95 3.10 16.23
C HIS A 173 -14.56 2.27 17.35
#